data_AF-A0A2G5VMP4-F1
#
_entry.id   AF-A0A2G5VMP4-F1
#
_cell.length_a   1.000
_cell.length_b   1.000
_cell.length_c   1.000
_cell.angle_alpha   90.00
_cell.angle_beta   90.00
_cell.angle_gamma   90.00
#
_symmetry.space_group_name_H-M   'P 1'
#
loop_
_entity.id
_entity.type
_entity.pdbx_description
1 polymer ?
#
loop_
_entity_poly.entity_id
_entity_poly.type
_entity_poly.pdbx_seq_one_letter_code
_entity_poly.pdbx_strand_id
1 'polypeptide(L)'
;MQAAQPDLNGVARLLYVELPEKYNNAQRAIIRKAVHARIARLQWVTGHNMRMAYLYFKREDNNTHAALTRGIQEQISSIPTILRAHGIAFQFNHEDVQCEVHVLTP
;
A
#
# COMPACT_ATOMS: atom_id res chain seq x y z
N MET A 1 2.35 11.90 21.80
CA MET A 1 1.09 11.28 21.35
C MET A 1 1.43 9.95 20.71
N GLN A 2 1.19 8.84 21.40
CA GLN A 2 1.35 7.49 20.82
C GLN A 2 0.35 7.37 19.68
N ALA A 3 0.81 7.01 18.48
CA ALA A 3 -0.08 6.62 17.40
C ALA A 3 -0.91 5.43 17.92
N ALA A 4 -2.24 5.56 17.91
CA ALA A 4 -3.12 4.45 18.25
C ALA A 4 -2.71 3.25 17.38
N GLN A 5 -2.26 2.18 18.01
CA GLN A 5 -1.99 0.94 17.30
C GLN A 5 -3.30 0.50 16.63
N PRO A 6 -3.27 0.09 15.36
CA PRO A 6 -4.48 -0.36 14.68
C PRO A 6 -5.07 -1.53 15.47
N ASP A 7 -6.38 -1.52 15.69
CA ASP A 7 -7.08 -2.66 16.29
C ASP A 7 -7.00 -3.83 15.29
N LEU A 8 -6.10 -4.77 15.57
CA LEU A 8 -5.83 -5.94 14.75
C LEU A 8 -6.74 -7.14 15.11
N ASN A 9 -7.71 -6.97 16.02
CA ASN A 9 -8.62 -8.05 16.36
C ASN A 9 -9.42 -8.50 15.12
N GLY A 10 -9.40 -9.81 14.88
CA GLY A 10 -10.05 -10.43 13.72
C GLY A 10 -9.39 -10.10 12.37
N VAL A 11 -8.16 -9.57 12.36
CA VAL A 11 -7.38 -9.39 11.12
C VAL A 11 -6.69 -10.70 10.76
N ALA A 12 -6.96 -11.23 9.56
CA ALA A 12 -6.31 -12.42 9.04
C ALA A 12 -5.05 -12.11 8.21
N ARG A 13 -4.99 -10.92 7.60
CA ARG A 13 -3.89 -10.51 6.71
C ARG A 13 -3.50 -9.06 6.95
N LEU A 14 -2.20 -8.80 6.95
CA LEU A 14 -1.61 -7.47 6.87
C LEU A 14 -0.88 -7.32 5.54
N LEU A 15 -0.85 -6.11 5.02
CA LEU A 15 -0.03 -5.71 3.89
C LEU A 15 0.73 -4.45 4.28
N TYR A 16 2.05 -4.57 4.28
CA TYR A 16 2.97 -3.44 4.39
C TYR A 16 3.38 -3.02 2.98
N VAL A 17 3.33 -1.72 2.73
CA VAL A 17 3.81 -1.11 1.48
C VAL A 17 4.90 -0.14 1.89
N GLU A 18 6.02 -0.15 1.18
CA GLU A 18 7.11 0.80 1.44
C GLU A 18 7.58 1.46 0.14
N LEU A 19 8.17 2.64 0.30
CA LEU A 19 8.76 3.41 -0.80
C LEU A 19 10.18 3.84 -0.42
N PRO A 20 11.14 3.78 -1.36
CA PRO A 20 12.53 4.11 -1.09
C PRO A 20 12.73 5.60 -0.81
N GLU A 21 13.86 5.92 -0.20
CA GLU A 21 14.11 7.27 0.28
C GLU A 21 14.36 8.31 -0.84
N LYS A 22 14.68 7.84 -2.05
CA LYS A 22 15.01 8.68 -3.21
C LYS A 22 13.90 9.65 -3.62
N TYR A 23 12.65 9.36 -3.26
CA TYR A 23 11.52 10.25 -3.51
C TYR A 23 11.41 11.32 -2.42
N ASN A 24 11.19 12.57 -2.81
CA ASN A 24 10.90 13.63 -1.84
C ASN A 24 9.48 13.50 -1.25
N ASN A 25 9.17 14.28 -0.21
CA ASN A 25 7.88 14.20 0.50
C ASN A 25 6.66 14.39 -0.41
N ALA A 26 6.73 15.32 -1.38
CA ALA A 26 5.64 15.58 -2.31
C ALA A 26 5.46 14.41 -3.30
N GLN A 27 6.55 13.88 -3.86
CA GLN A 27 6.54 12.69 -4.71
C GLN A 27 6.00 11.47 -3.96
N ARG A 28 6.49 11.19 -2.75
CA ARG A 28 5.98 10.10 -1.90
C ARG A 28 4.50 10.26 -1.57
N ALA A 29 4.00 11.48 -1.36
CA ALA A 29 2.57 11.71 -1.15
C ALA A 29 1.73 11.34 -2.39
N ILE A 30 2.21 11.70 -3.59
CA ILE A 30 1.55 11.36 -4.85
C ILE A 30 1.59 9.85 -5.12
N ILE A 31 2.76 9.21 -4.97
CA ILE A 31 2.90 7.76 -5.14
C ILE A 31 2.00 7.03 -4.15
N ARG A 32 2.02 7.40 -2.86
CA ARG A 32 1.13 6.81 -1.84
C ARG A 32 -0.34 6.93 -2.22
N LYS A 33 -0.79 8.10 -2.69
CA LYS A 33 -2.17 8.30 -3.12
C LYS A 33 -2.52 7.38 -4.30
N ALA A 34 -1.62 7.24 -5.27
CA ALA A 34 -1.82 6.36 -6.42
C ALA A 34 -1.88 4.89 -5.99
N VAL A 35 -0.93 4.42 -5.18
CA VAL A 35 -0.89 3.04 -4.67
C VAL A 35 -2.13 2.72 -3.83
N HIS A 36 -2.51 3.62 -2.91
CA HIS A 36 -3.72 3.48 -2.11
C HIS A 36 -4.97 3.32 -2.97
N ALA A 37 -5.14 4.16 -3.99
CA ALA A 37 -6.30 4.08 -4.89
C ALA A 37 -6.36 2.76 -5.67
N ARG A 38 -5.23 2.07 -5.87
CA ARG A 38 -5.19 0.75 -6.52
C ARG A 38 -5.44 -0.37 -5.52
N ILE A 39 -4.78 -0.35 -4.36
CA ILE A 39 -4.94 -1.36 -3.31
C ILE A 39 -6.38 -1.37 -2.77
N ALA A 40 -7.03 -0.21 -2.65
CA ALA A 40 -8.43 -0.12 -2.22
C ALA A 40 -9.39 -0.90 -3.13
N ARG A 41 -9.07 -1.10 -4.42
CA ARG A 41 -9.89 -1.90 -5.35
C ARG A 41 -9.87 -3.40 -5.03
N LEU A 42 -8.85 -3.85 -4.31
CA LEU A 42 -8.72 -5.23 -3.82
C LEU A 42 -9.36 -5.41 -2.44
N GLN A 43 -10.15 -4.42 -1.98
CA GLN A 43 -10.89 -4.43 -0.71
C GLN A 43 -10.00 -4.53 0.54
N TRP A 44 -8.75 -4.07 0.44
CA TRP A 44 -7.90 -3.89 1.61
C TRP A 44 -8.32 -2.63 2.37
N VAL A 45 -8.45 -2.74 3.68
CA VAL A 45 -8.79 -1.62 4.56
C VAL A 45 -7.49 -0.96 5.02
N THR A 46 -7.43 0.36 5.03
CA THR A 46 -6.26 1.08 5.55
C THR A 46 -6.23 1.08 7.06
N GLY A 47 -5.08 0.74 7.65
CA GLY A 47 -4.78 1.06 9.05
C GLY A 47 -4.92 2.56 9.26
N HIS A 48 -5.68 2.97 10.28
CA HIS A 48 -6.07 4.36 10.50
C HIS A 48 -4.87 5.35 10.49
N ASN A 49 -5.17 6.57 10.01
CA ASN A 49 -4.29 7.68 9.60
C ASN A 49 -3.74 7.56 8.18
N MET A 50 -4.29 8.38 7.26
CA MET A 50 -3.76 8.63 5.91
C MET A 50 -2.24 8.97 5.86
N ARG A 51 -1.63 9.34 6.99
CA ARG A 51 -0.17 9.51 7.11
C ARG A 51 0.60 8.18 6.97
N MET A 52 -0.02 7.05 7.30
CA MET A 52 0.52 5.70 7.25
C MET A 52 -0.21 4.84 6.21
N ALA A 53 -0.40 5.34 4.98
CA ALA A 53 -0.91 4.58 3.82
C ALA A 53 0.01 3.41 3.38
N TYR A 54 0.84 2.95 4.29
CA TYR A 54 1.78 1.85 4.19
C TYR A 54 1.25 0.60 4.89
N LEU A 55 0.21 0.70 5.73
CA LEU A 55 -0.38 -0.47 6.37
C LEU A 55 -1.82 -0.67 5.94
N TYR A 56 -2.09 -1.86 5.43
CA TYR A 56 -3.39 -2.33 5.02
C TYR A 56 -3.72 -3.65 5.71
N PHE A 57 -5.00 -3.95 5.87
CA PHE A 57 -5.45 -5.19 6.49
C PHE A 57 -6.70 -5.77 5.82
N LYS A 58 -6.86 -7.09 5.95
CA LYS A 58 -8.10 -7.82 5.67
C LYS A 58 -8.48 -8.66 6.88
N ARG A 59 -9.76 -8.62 7.25
CA ARG A 59 -10.32 -9.41 8.36
C ARG A 59 -10.67 -10.83 7.95
N GLU A 60 -11.35 -10.96 6.82
CA GLU A 60 -11.69 -12.25 6.23
C GLU A 60 -11.10 -12.30 4.83
N ASP A 61 -10.24 -13.29 4.57
CA ASP A 61 -9.69 -13.51 3.23
C ASP A 61 -9.34 -15.00 3.05
N ASN A 62 -10.04 -15.62 2.11
CA ASN A 62 -9.82 -17.02 1.72
C ASN A 62 -8.80 -17.15 0.57
N ASN A 63 -8.20 -16.05 0.12
CA ASN A 63 -7.20 -16.11 -0.94
C ASN A 63 -5.89 -16.65 -0.39
N THR A 64 -5.18 -17.36 -1.26
CA THR A 64 -3.82 -17.78 -0.96
C THR A 64 -2.90 -16.57 -0.92
N HIS A 65 -1.79 -16.67 -0.17
CA HIS A 65 -0.76 -15.64 -0.15
C HIS A 65 -0.32 -15.25 -1.58
N ALA A 66 -0.07 -16.23 -2.45
CA ALA A 66 0.31 -15.99 -3.84
C ALA A 66 -0.74 -15.19 -4.63
N ALA A 67 -2.04 -15.48 -4.45
CA ALA A 67 -3.11 -14.74 -5.10
C ALA A 67 -3.17 -13.28 -4.62
N LEU A 68 -2.99 -13.03 -3.32
CA LEU A 68 -2.93 -11.69 -2.76
C LEU A 68 -1.74 -10.90 -3.32
N THR A 69 -0.53 -11.46 -3.25
CA THR A 69 0.69 -10.82 -3.75
C THR A 69 0.57 -10.49 -5.23
N ARG A 70 0.08 -11.44 -6.03
CA ARG A 70 -0.14 -11.23 -7.47
C ARG A 70 -1.14 -10.10 -7.74
N GLY A 71 -2.28 -10.09 -7.05
CA GLY A 71 -3.29 -9.04 -7.22
C GLY A 71 -2.74 -7.65 -6.88
N ILE A 72 -1.94 -7.53 -5.81
CA ILE A 72 -1.28 -6.28 -5.42
C ILE A 72 -0.29 -5.81 -6.49
N GLN A 73 0.54 -6.72 -6.99
CA GLN A 73 1.52 -6.41 -8.05
C GLN A 73 0.83 -5.94 -9.33
N GLU A 74 -0.21 -6.65 -9.80
CA GLU A 74 -1.00 -6.25 -10.97
C GLU A 74 -1.60 -4.83 -10.80
N GLN A 75 -2.08 -4.53 -9.60
CA GLN A 75 -2.59 -3.19 -9.26
C GLN A 75 -1.49 -2.12 -9.29
N ILE A 76 -0.29 -2.40 -8.77
CA ILE A 76 0.84 -1.46 -8.77
C ILE A 76 1.36 -1.23 -10.19
N SER A 77 1.53 -2.28 -10.99
CA SER A 77 1.98 -2.18 -12.39
C SER A 77 1.01 -1.39 -13.27
N SER A 78 -0.25 -1.25 -12.86
CA SER A 78 -1.23 -0.41 -13.56
C SER A 78 -1.11 1.10 -13.27
N ILE A 79 -0.23 1.51 -12.35
CA ILE A 79 0.02 2.93 -12.06
C ILE A 79 0.86 3.53 -13.19
N PRO A 80 0.56 4.73 -13.70
CA PRO A 80 1.42 5.38 -14.69
C PRO A 80 2.85 5.58 -14.15
N THR A 81 3.86 5.31 -14.99
CA THR A 81 5.28 5.52 -14.64
C THR A 81 5.68 7.00 -14.64
N ILE A 82 4.84 7.88 -15.19
CA ILE A 82 5.00 9.33 -15.09
C ILE A 82 3.90 9.88 -14.18
N LEU A 83 4.32 10.44 -13.05
CA LEU A 83 3.44 11.07 -12.07
C LEU A 83 3.75 12.55 -11.95
N ARG A 84 2.83 13.33 -11.38
CA ARG A 84 3.00 14.78 -11.19
C ARG A 84 2.88 15.17 -9.73
N ALA A 85 3.89 15.85 -9.20
CA ALA A 85 3.91 16.45 -7.87
C ALA A 85 4.10 17.96 -8.00
N HIS A 86 3.18 18.76 -7.44
CA HIS A 86 3.19 20.22 -7.56
C HIS A 86 3.33 20.72 -9.01
N GLY A 87 2.67 20.04 -9.97
CA GLY A 87 2.73 20.35 -11.40
C GLY A 87 3.95 19.80 -12.15
N ILE A 88 5.00 19.39 -11.44
CA ILE A 88 6.24 18.86 -12.02
C ILE A 88 6.11 17.35 -12.23
N ALA A 89 6.38 16.90 -13.46
CA ALA A 89 6.41 15.48 -13.80
C ALA A 89 7.69 14.81 -13.27
N PHE A 90 7.57 13.57 -12.80
CA PHE A 90 8.70 12.76 -12.35
C PHE A 90 8.51 11.29 -12.72
N GLN A 91 9.64 10.59 -12.89
CA GLN A 91 9.67 9.16 -13.17
C GLN A 91 9.41 8.35 -11.89
N PHE A 92 8.50 7.40 -11.99
CA PHE A 92 8.16 6.41 -10.99
C PHE A 92 8.45 5.01 -11.54
N ASN A 93 9.22 4.20 -10.80
CA ASN A 93 9.42 2.79 -11.11
C ASN A 93 8.52 1.95 -10.20
N HIS A 94 7.76 1.02 -10.77
CA HIS A 94 6.88 0.12 -10.00
C HIS A 94 7.66 -0.75 -9.03
N GLU A 95 8.89 -1.13 -9.37
CA GLU A 95 9.78 -1.93 -8.54
C GLU A 95 10.20 -1.22 -7.25
N ASP A 96 10.05 0.11 -7.20
CA ASP A 96 10.29 0.87 -5.98
C ASP A 96 9.20 0.66 -4.93
N VAL A 97 8.04 0.10 -5.30
CA VAL A 97 6.99 -0.22 -4.33
C VAL A 97 7.24 -1.61 -3.79
N GLN A 98 7.80 -1.67 -2.58
CA GLN A 98 7.95 -2.93 -1.87
C GLN A 98 6.63 -3.27 -1.16
N CYS A 99 6.20 -4.52 -1.25
CA CYS A 99 4.94 -5.00 -0.66
C CYS A 99 5.19 -6.30 0.08
N GLU A 100 4.82 -6.35 1.35
CA GLU A 100 4.97 -7.53 2.20
C GLU A 100 3.60 -7.91 2.78
N VAL A 101 3.15 -9.14 2.50
CA VAL A 101 1.88 -9.66 3.01
C VAL A 101 2.17 -10.59 4.18
N HIS A 102 1.61 -10.30 5.36
CA HIS A 102 1.73 -11.16 6.53
C HIS A 102 0.41 -11.84 6.82
N VAL A 103 0.49 -13.12 7.17
CA VAL A 103 -0.62 -13.88 7.73
C VAL A 103 -0.56 -13.72 9.24
N LEU A 104 -1.63 -13.17 9.82
CA LEU A 104 -1.84 -13.25 11.25
C LEU A 104 -2.57 -14.56 11.51
N THR A 105 -1.89 -15.52 12.12
CA THR A 105 -2.55 -16.70 12.68
C THR A 105 -3.42 -16.26 13.86
N PRO A 106 -4.63 -16.81 14.02
CA PRO A 106 -5.44 -16.60 15.22
C PRO A 106 -4.74 -17.11 16.48
#